data_AF-V4JG98-F1
#
_entry.id   AF-V4JG98-F1
#
_cell.length_a   1.000
_cell.length_b   1.000
_cell.length_c   1.000
_cell.angle_alpha   90.00
_cell.angle_beta   90.00
_cell.angle_gamma   90.00
#
_symmetry.space_group_name_H-M   'P 1'
#
loop_
_entity.id
_entity.type
_entity.pdbx_description
1 polymer ?
#
loop_
_entity_poly.entity_id
_entity_poly.type
_entity_poly.pdbx_seq_one_letter_code
_entity_poly.pdbx_strand_id
1 'polypeptide(L)'
;TYRWLNDLPLRDGDDALKVGWCELTTTDAEGKVLYRNAWDSSVPITSDKVVVIAAAGRSRWKIENENNNTLKTKGYRFEHNYGHGKQHLANLLASLILLAFLAHTLLDLYDPRYQHVRDNLSSQRTFFEHLRALTFYLPFDHWERLFDSMIDALQPAQPPPRRRANTR
;
A
#
# COMPACT_ATOMS: atom_id res chain seq x y z
N THR A 1 22.03 8.05 11.66
CA THR A 1 22.69 7.72 12.95
C THR A 1 21.92 6.63 13.66
N TYR A 2 22.64 5.64 14.20
CA TYR A 2 22.07 4.57 15.04
C TYR A 2 22.52 4.75 16.48
N ARG A 3 21.62 4.53 17.44
CA ARG A 3 21.92 4.46 18.88
C ARG A 3 21.33 3.16 19.41
N TRP A 4 21.98 2.53 20.37
CA TRP A 4 21.44 1.34 21.01
C TRP A 4 21.99 1.17 22.42
N LEU A 5 21.20 0.47 23.25
CA LEU A 5 21.51 0.07 24.61
C LEU A 5 20.87 -1.30 24.86
N ASN A 6 21.45 -2.09 25.76
CA ASN A 6 20.87 -3.36 26.21
C ASN A 6 20.47 -3.27 27.68
N ASP A 7 19.73 -4.27 28.14
CA ASP A 7 19.32 -4.45 29.53
C ASP A 7 18.49 -3.29 30.10
N LEU A 8 17.75 -2.62 29.22
CA LEU A 8 16.78 -1.60 29.62
C LEU A 8 15.47 -2.27 30.06
N PRO A 9 14.88 -1.84 31.18
CA PRO A 9 13.57 -2.33 31.59
C PRO A 9 12.50 -1.82 30.62
N LEU A 10 11.65 -2.72 30.12
CA LEU A 10 10.56 -2.36 29.19
C LEU A 10 9.46 -1.53 29.86
N ARG A 11 9.27 -1.72 31.17
CA ARG A 11 8.32 -0.98 32.00
C ARG A 11 8.92 -0.69 33.38
N ASP A 12 8.23 0.11 34.16
CA ASP A 12 8.58 0.32 35.56
C ASP A 12 8.32 -0.94 36.42
N GLY A 13 9.11 -1.12 37.47
CA GLY A 13 9.05 -2.25 38.40
C GLY A 13 10.26 -3.20 38.35
N ASP A 14 10.56 -3.83 39.49
CA ASP A 14 11.73 -4.70 39.68
C ASP A 14 11.69 -5.99 38.85
N ASP A 15 10.50 -6.41 38.44
CA ASP A 15 10.25 -7.60 37.62
C ASP A 15 10.17 -7.28 36.11
N ALA A 16 10.58 -6.07 35.70
CA ALA A 16 10.49 -5.65 34.32
C ALA A 16 11.39 -6.48 33.39
N LEU A 17 10.80 -6.94 32.29
CA LEU A 17 11.53 -7.61 31.22
C LEU A 17 12.63 -6.69 30.68
N LYS A 18 13.86 -7.22 30.65
CA LYS A 18 15.02 -6.54 30.08
C LYS A 18 15.06 -6.74 28.58
N VAL A 19 15.17 -5.65 27.84
CA VAL A 19 15.20 -5.64 26.38
C VAL A 19 16.40 -4.86 25.85
N GLY A 20 16.79 -5.18 24.61
CA GLY A 20 17.59 -4.30 23.80
C GLY A 20 16.74 -3.16 23.26
N TRP A 21 17.28 -1.94 23.23
CA TRP A 21 16.66 -0.77 22.64
C TRP A 21 17.56 -0.20 21.56
N CYS A 22 16.99 0.18 20.43
CA CYS A 22 17.71 0.92 19.40
C CYS A 22 16.87 2.03 18.78
N GLU A 23 17.55 3.04 18.25
CA GLU A 23 16.95 4.19 17.59
C GLU A 23 17.67 4.47 16.28
N LEU A 24 16.89 4.78 15.24
CA LEU A 24 17.36 5.31 13.97
C LEU A 24 16.93 6.78 13.86
N THR A 25 17.90 7.65 13.64
CA THR A 25 17.67 9.02 13.20
C THR A 25 18.25 9.22 11.80
N THR A 26 17.47 9.69 10.84
CA THR A 26 17.95 10.13 9.52
C THR A 26 17.82 11.65 9.40
N THR A 27 18.84 12.28 8.86
CA THR A 27 18.93 13.73 8.68
C THR A 27 19.16 14.07 7.21
N ASP A 28 18.71 15.24 6.77
CA ASP A 28 19.12 15.80 5.48
C ASP A 28 20.56 16.34 5.52
N ALA A 29 21.01 16.91 4.40
CA ALA A 29 22.37 17.45 4.26
C ALA A 29 22.60 18.67 5.18
N GLU A 30 21.53 19.39 5.50
CA GLU A 30 21.50 20.55 6.39
C GLU A 30 21.40 20.15 7.89
N GLY A 31 21.30 18.85 8.19
CA GLY A 31 21.26 18.31 9.54
C GLY A 31 19.87 18.30 10.19
N LYS A 32 18.81 18.67 9.47
CA LYS A 32 17.44 18.58 9.96
C LYS A 32 17.01 17.12 9.99
N VAL A 33 16.38 16.72 11.10
CA VAL A 33 15.86 15.36 11.29
C VAL A 33 14.65 15.14 10.38
N LEU A 34 14.79 14.19 9.44
CA LEU A 34 13.72 13.77 8.55
C LEU A 34 12.88 12.64 9.13
N TYR A 35 13.53 11.76 9.91
CA TYR A 35 12.87 10.62 10.53
C TYR A 35 13.62 10.23 11.79
N ARG A 36 12.85 9.89 12.82
CA ARG A 36 13.36 9.36 14.08
C ARG A 36 12.38 8.32 14.60
N ASN A 37 12.87 7.14 14.92
CA ASN A 37 12.08 6.09 15.53
C ASN A 37 12.94 5.15 16.36
N ALA A 38 12.32 4.48 17.33
CA ALA A 38 12.97 3.52 18.19
C ALA A 38 12.22 2.19 18.24
N TRP A 39 12.95 1.12 18.57
CA TRP A 39 12.44 -0.24 18.67
C TRP A 39 13.07 -0.96 19.85
N ASP A 40 12.29 -1.83 20.46
CA ASP A 40 12.75 -2.84 21.41
C ASP A 40 13.04 -4.18 20.71
N SER A 41 13.93 -4.97 21.32
CA SER A 41 14.38 -6.26 20.81
C SER A 41 14.56 -7.24 21.95
N SER A 42 14.06 -8.47 21.77
CA SER A 42 14.31 -9.59 22.69
C SER A 42 15.72 -10.16 22.57
N VAL A 43 16.45 -9.83 21.50
CA VAL A 43 17.85 -10.21 21.32
C VAL A 43 18.79 -9.03 21.61
N PRO A 44 19.97 -9.28 22.20
CA PRO A 44 20.96 -8.24 22.43
C PRO A 44 21.38 -7.52 21.15
N ILE A 45 21.43 -6.19 21.22
CA ILE A 45 21.78 -5.32 20.11
C ILE A 45 23.27 -5.01 20.15
N THR A 46 23.94 -5.32 19.05
CA THR A 46 25.36 -5.06 18.82
C THR A 46 25.52 -4.12 17.62
N SER A 47 26.72 -3.57 17.44
CA SER A 47 27.03 -2.65 16.34
C SER A 47 26.78 -3.26 14.95
N ASP A 48 27.02 -4.57 14.80
CA ASP A 48 26.77 -5.32 13.56
C ASP A 48 25.28 -5.63 13.33
N LYS A 49 24.45 -5.68 14.38
CA LYS A 49 23.03 -6.05 14.30
C LYS A 49 22.07 -4.88 14.25
N VAL A 50 22.45 -3.72 14.78
CA VAL A 50 21.55 -2.57 14.93
C VAL A 50 20.92 -2.14 13.60
N VAL A 51 21.68 -2.23 12.50
CA VAL A 51 21.21 -1.89 11.16
C VAL A 51 20.11 -2.86 10.70
N VAL A 52 20.31 -4.17 10.92
CA VAL A 52 19.35 -5.22 10.52
C VAL A 52 18.08 -5.15 11.37
N ILE A 53 18.21 -4.91 12.68
CA ILE A 53 17.06 -4.77 13.58
C ILE A 53 16.22 -3.55 13.20
N ALA A 54 16.87 -2.40 12.96
CA ALA A 54 16.16 -1.19 12.50
C ALA A 54 15.48 -1.42 11.14
N ALA A 55 16.14 -2.14 10.21
CA ALA A 55 15.53 -2.50 8.94
C ALA A 55 14.30 -3.40 9.12
N ALA A 56 14.35 -4.39 10.01
CA ALA A 56 13.21 -5.24 10.33
C ALA A 56 12.04 -4.44 10.95
N GLY A 57 12.34 -3.54 11.89
CA GLY A 57 11.36 -2.62 12.47
C GLY A 57 10.71 -1.70 11.43
N ARG A 58 11.48 -1.22 10.44
CA ARG A 58 10.97 -0.46 9.30
C ARG A 58 10.09 -1.28 8.38
N SER A 59 10.46 -2.53 8.11
CA SER A 59 9.66 -3.45 7.31
C SER A 59 8.29 -3.72 7.97
N ARG A 60 8.24 -3.86 9.29
CA ARG A 60 6.96 -4.00 10.02
C ARG A 60 6.05 -2.78 9.80
N TRP A 61 6.59 -1.56 9.97
CA TRP A 61 5.84 -0.33 9.70
C TRP A 61 5.38 -0.26 8.24
N LYS A 62 6.24 -0.67 7.30
CA LYS A 62 5.90 -0.71 5.87
C LYS A 62 4.75 -1.66 5.57
N ILE A 63 4.75 -2.88 6.14
CA ILE A 63 3.65 -3.84 6.01
C ILE A 63 2.35 -3.24 6.58
N GLU A 64 2.41 -2.62 7.74
CA GLU A 64 1.23 -2.00 8.34
C GLU A 64 0.67 -0.86 7.47
N ASN A 65 1.54 0.02 6.97
CA ASN A 65 1.12 1.23 6.29
C ASN A 65 0.82 1.03 4.80
N GLU A 66 1.49 0.10 4.13
CA GLU A 66 1.28 -0.15 2.69
C GLU A 66 0.34 -1.32 2.43
N ASN A 67 0.35 -2.35 3.27
CA ASN A 67 -0.54 -3.51 3.09
C ASN A 67 -1.81 -3.40 3.94
N ASN A 68 -1.69 -3.29 5.27
CA ASN A 68 -2.86 -3.33 6.14
C ASN A 68 -3.76 -2.11 5.93
N ASN A 69 -3.20 -0.90 5.87
CA ASN A 69 -3.99 0.31 5.59
C ASN A 69 -4.67 0.27 4.21
N THR A 70 -4.07 -0.38 3.22
CA THR A 70 -4.68 -0.58 1.90
C THR A 70 -5.92 -1.47 2.00
N LEU A 71 -5.79 -2.63 2.66
CA LEU A 71 -6.90 -3.54 2.90
C LEU A 71 -8.04 -2.88 3.70
N LYS A 72 -7.70 -2.01 4.66
CA LYS A 72 -8.68 -1.31 5.48
C LYS A 72 -9.38 -0.18 4.73
N THR A 73 -8.63 0.71 4.07
CA THR A 73 -9.12 2.05 3.67
C THR A 73 -9.18 2.29 2.16
N LYS A 74 -8.54 1.47 1.32
CA LYS A 74 -8.33 1.76 -0.12
C LYS A 74 -9.22 0.95 -1.06
N GLY A 75 -10.41 0.56 -0.58
CA GLY A 75 -11.45 -0.07 -1.42
C GLY A 75 -11.81 -1.50 -1.04
N TYR A 76 -10.93 -2.20 -0.31
CA TYR A 76 -11.14 -3.59 0.14
C TYR A 76 -12.00 -3.70 1.41
N ARG A 77 -12.12 -2.61 2.21
CA ARG A 77 -13.03 -2.48 3.37
C ARG A 77 -12.92 -3.65 4.37
N PHE A 78 -11.71 -4.15 4.60
CA PHE A 78 -11.45 -5.35 5.39
C PHE A 78 -11.93 -5.26 6.86
N GLU A 79 -12.06 -4.06 7.42
CA GLU A 79 -12.56 -3.86 8.80
C GLU A 79 -14.07 -4.09 8.94
N HIS A 80 -14.82 -4.03 7.83
CA HIS A 80 -16.28 -4.18 7.83
C HIS A 80 -16.73 -5.60 7.47
N ASN A 81 -15.89 -6.60 7.71
CA ASN A 81 -16.33 -8.00 7.70
C ASN A 81 -17.33 -8.19 8.85
N TYR A 82 -18.44 -8.88 8.59
CA TYR A 82 -19.68 -8.99 9.39
C TYR A 82 -19.56 -9.53 10.85
N GLY A 83 -18.59 -9.10 11.65
CA GLY A 83 -18.40 -9.47 13.05
C GLY A 83 -18.58 -10.97 13.32
N HIS A 84 -19.06 -11.33 14.52
CA HIS A 84 -19.45 -12.70 14.86
C HIS A 84 -20.72 -13.22 14.12
N GLY A 85 -21.17 -12.57 13.04
CA GLY A 85 -22.39 -12.93 12.31
C GLY A 85 -22.25 -14.20 11.46
N LYS A 86 -23.23 -15.11 11.62
CA LYS A 86 -23.42 -16.44 10.98
C LYS A 86 -22.12 -17.21 10.76
N GLN A 87 -21.84 -18.20 11.63
CA GLN A 87 -20.66 -19.07 11.61
C GLN A 87 -20.07 -19.26 10.20
N HIS A 88 -18.78 -18.91 10.05
CA HIS A 88 -17.97 -18.95 8.82
C HIS A 88 -18.17 -17.82 7.79
N LEU A 89 -19.23 -17.00 7.84
CA LEU A 89 -19.43 -15.91 6.86
C LEU A 89 -18.31 -14.86 6.88
N ALA A 90 -17.89 -14.44 8.08
CA ALA A 90 -16.79 -13.49 8.22
C ALA A 90 -15.47 -14.04 7.64
N ASN A 91 -15.17 -15.32 7.87
CA ASN A 91 -13.97 -15.97 7.34
C ASN A 91 -14.02 -16.12 5.81
N LEU A 92 -15.19 -16.44 5.25
CA LEU A 92 -15.38 -16.54 3.81
C LEU A 92 -15.16 -15.19 3.13
N LEU A 93 -15.78 -14.13 3.64
CA LEU A 93 -15.63 -12.77 3.09
C LEU A 93 -14.20 -12.26 3.23
N ALA A 94 -13.57 -12.48 4.38
CA ALA A 94 -12.16 -12.15 4.57
C ALA A 94 -11.27 -12.87 3.54
N SER A 95 -11.51 -14.15 3.30
CA SER A 95 -10.76 -14.94 2.31
C SER A 95 -10.97 -14.43 0.90
N LEU A 96 -12.20 -14.07 0.52
CA LEU A 96 -12.50 -13.49 -0.79
C LEU A 96 -11.85 -12.11 -0.98
N ILE A 97 -11.84 -11.27 0.05
CA ILE A 97 -11.16 -9.97 0.00
C ILE A 97 -9.64 -10.16 -0.19
N LEU A 98 -9.03 -11.10 0.54
CA LEU A 98 -7.61 -11.42 0.39
C LEU A 98 -7.30 -11.98 -0.99
N LEU A 99 -8.15 -12.85 -1.53
CA LEU A 99 -8.00 -13.38 -2.88
C LEU A 99 -8.12 -12.27 -3.95
N ALA A 100 -9.09 -11.38 -3.80
CA ALA A 100 -9.22 -10.22 -4.69
C ALA A 100 -8.00 -9.31 -4.62
N PHE A 101 -7.50 -9.03 -3.41
CA PHE A 101 -6.28 -8.26 -3.22
C PHE A 101 -5.06 -8.90 -3.91
N LEU A 102 -4.89 -10.21 -3.75
CA LEU A 102 -3.84 -10.96 -4.44
C LEU A 102 -3.99 -10.90 -5.96
N ALA A 103 -5.20 -11.12 -6.48
CA ALA A 103 -5.47 -11.07 -7.91
C ALA A 103 -5.15 -9.69 -8.50
N HIS A 104 -5.59 -8.61 -7.85
CA HIS A 104 -5.26 -7.25 -8.29
C HIS A 104 -3.76 -6.96 -8.19
N THR A 105 -3.07 -7.49 -7.18
CA THR A 105 -1.60 -7.36 -7.08
C THR A 105 -0.90 -8.06 -8.25
N LEU A 106 -1.37 -9.25 -8.65
CA LEU A 106 -0.83 -9.94 -9.81
C LEU A 106 -1.10 -9.16 -11.12
N LEU A 107 -2.29 -8.59 -11.27
CA LEU A 107 -2.60 -7.73 -12.44
C LEU A 107 -1.70 -6.49 -12.47
N ASP A 108 -1.48 -5.84 -11.34
CA ASP A 108 -0.59 -4.68 -11.23
C ASP A 108 0.88 -5.01 -11.52
N LEU A 109 1.28 -6.29 -11.38
CA LEU A 109 2.64 -6.74 -11.71
C LEU A 109 2.80 -7.18 -13.16
N TYR A 110 1.78 -7.80 -13.76
CA TYR A 110 1.92 -8.53 -15.02
C TYR A 110 1.04 -8.05 -16.17
N ASP A 111 0.01 -7.24 -15.92
CA ASP A 111 -0.89 -6.75 -16.97
C ASP A 111 -0.57 -5.29 -17.34
N PRO A 112 -0.01 -5.04 -18.54
CA PRO A 112 0.36 -3.69 -18.95
C PRO A 112 -0.82 -2.72 -19.09
N ARG A 113 -2.02 -3.21 -19.40
CA ARG A 113 -3.22 -2.37 -19.51
C ARG A 113 -3.70 -1.95 -18.14
N TYR A 114 -3.72 -2.89 -17.20
CA TYR A 114 -4.03 -2.61 -15.80
C TYR A 114 -3.08 -1.55 -15.25
N GLN A 115 -1.77 -1.75 -15.42
CA GLN A 115 -0.73 -0.79 -15.03
C GLN A 115 -0.97 0.60 -15.62
N HIS A 116 -1.19 0.68 -16.94
CA HIS A 116 -1.42 1.96 -17.61
C HIS A 116 -2.63 2.71 -17.05
N VAL A 117 -3.75 2.02 -16.83
CA VAL A 117 -4.93 2.65 -16.22
C VAL A 117 -4.65 3.07 -14.77
N ARG A 118 -3.91 2.24 -14.01
CA ARG A 118 -3.59 2.54 -12.61
C ARG A 118 -2.68 3.76 -12.45
N ASP A 119 -1.67 3.90 -13.31
CA ASP A 119 -0.71 5.00 -13.31
C ASP A 119 -1.36 6.36 -13.66
N ASN A 120 -2.43 6.34 -14.45
CA ASN A 120 -3.16 7.54 -14.86
C ASN A 120 -4.27 7.96 -13.87
N LEU A 121 -4.45 7.24 -12.76
CA LEU A 121 -5.48 7.51 -11.76
C LEU A 121 -4.89 7.84 -10.39
N SER A 122 -5.41 8.90 -9.78
CA SER A 122 -4.90 9.45 -8.51
C SER A 122 -5.01 8.50 -7.31
N SER A 123 -5.92 7.52 -7.33
CA SER A 123 -6.08 6.56 -6.25
C SER A 123 -6.68 5.21 -6.69
N GLN A 124 -6.38 4.16 -5.93
CA GLN A 124 -6.99 2.84 -6.11
C GLN A 124 -8.52 2.86 -5.91
N ARG A 125 -9.01 3.75 -5.05
CA ARG A 125 -10.46 3.93 -4.84
C ARG A 125 -11.13 4.43 -6.11
N THR A 126 -10.56 5.46 -6.75
CA THR A 126 -11.06 6.01 -8.02
C THR A 126 -11.10 4.94 -9.11
N PHE A 127 -10.05 4.11 -9.19
CA PHE A 127 -10.03 2.98 -10.10
C PHE A 127 -11.20 2.01 -9.88
N PHE A 128 -11.45 1.58 -8.65
CA PHE A 128 -12.59 0.71 -8.35
C PHE A 128 -13.95 1.38 -8.59
N GLU A 129 -14.06 2.68 -8.34
CA GLU A 129 -15.27 3.44 -8.64
C GLU A 129 -15.54 3.50 -10.16
N HIS A 130 -14.50 3.67 -10.98
CA HIS A 130 -14.63 3.64 -12.45
C HIS A 130 -14.98 2.24 -12.96
N LEU A 131 -14.28 1.20 -12.50
CA LEU A 131 -14.60 -0.18 -12.84
C LEU A 131 -16.06 -0.50 -12.49
N ARG A 132 -16.52 -0.09 -11.31
CA ARG A 132 -17.91 -0.25 -10.91
C ARG A 132 -18.85 0.50 -11.85
N ALA A 133 -18.61 1.79 -12.12
CA ALA A 133 -19.49 2.56 -12.99
C ALA A 133 -19.59 1.93 -14.40
N LEU A 134 -18.46 1.59 -15.02
CA LEU A 134 -18.43 1.00 -16.35
C LEU A 134 -19.14 -0.35 -16.39
N THR A 135 -18.89 -1.24 -15.43
CA THR A 135 -19.53 -2.56 -15.38
C THR A 135 -21.02 -2.51 -15.02
N PHE A 136 -21.48 -1.47 -14.32
CA PHE A 136 -22.91 -1.29 -14.02
C PHE A 136 -23.70 -0.77 -15.22
N TYR A 137 -23.09 0.05 -16.08
CA TYR A 137 -23.82 0.75 -17.13
C TYR A 137 -23.54 0.24 -18.54
N LEU A 138 -22.39 -0.40 -18.77
CA LEU A 138 -21.95 -0.78 -20.11
C LEU A 138 -21.65 -2.28 -20.17
N PRO A 139 -22.21 -3.01 -21.14
CA PRO A 139 -21.79 -4.37 -21.42
C PRO A 139 -20.45 -4.36 -22.17
N PHE A 140 -19.49 -5.15 -21.70
CA PHE A 140 -18.24 -5.41 -22.38
C PHE A 140 -18.11 -6.92 -22.67
N ASP A 141 -17.66 -7.25 -23.87
CA ASP A 141 -17.52 -8.65 -24.30
C ASP A 141 -16.32 -9.35 -23.64
N HIS A 142 -15.32 -8.57 -23.20
CA HIS A 142 -14.10 -9.06 -22.54
C HIS A 142 -13.39 -7.94 -21.79
N TRP A 143 -12.54 -8.32 -20.83
CA TRP A 143 -11.82 -7.39 -19.95
C TRP A 143 -10.86 -6.47 -20.70
N GLU A 144 -10.20 -6.93 -21.78
CA GLU A 144 -9.31 -6.05 -22.55
C GLU A 144 -10.06 -4.85 -23.12
N ARG A 145 -11.29 -5.02 -23.60
CA ARG A 145 -12.10 -3.91 -24.14
C ARG A 145 -12.50 -2.91 -23.08
N LEU A 146 -12.78 -3.39 -21.87
CA LEU A 146 -13.05 -2.50 -20.75
C LEU A 146 -11.82 -1.65 -20.44
N PHE A 147 -10.63 -2.26 -20.37
CA PHE A 147 -9.40 -1.53 -20.06
C PHE A 147 -8.97 -0.60 -21.20
N ASP A 148 -9.02 -1.05 -22.45
CA ASP A 148 -8.72 -0.22 -23.62
C ASP A 148 -9.64 1.02 -23.66
N SER A 149 -10.94 0.86 -23.35
CA SER A 149 -11.87 1.98 -23.26
C SER A 149 -11.51 2.98 -22.15
N MET A 150 -11.02 2.49 -21.01
CA MET A 150 -10.53 3.36 -19.93
C MET A 150 -9.25 4.09 -20.34
N ILE A 151 -8.33 3.42 -21.02
CA ILE A 151 -7.08 4.00 -21.52
C ILE A 151 -7.39 5.14 -22.49
N ASP A 152 -8.25 4.89 -23.49
CA ASP A 152 -8.65 5.89 -24.48
C ASP A 152 -9.31 7.11 -23.81
N ALA A 153 -10.16 6.89 -22.81
CA ALA A 153 -10.84 7.97 -22.09
C ALA A 153 -9.91 8.78 -21.17
N LEU A 154 -8.80 8.21 -20.72
CA LEU A 154 -7.81 8.88 -19.87
C LEU A 154 -6.75 9.65 -20.67
N GLN A 155 -6.70 9.50 -21.99
CA GLN A 155 -5.81 10.30 -22.84
C GLN A 155 -6.23 11.78 -22.78
N PRO A 156 -5.27 12.72 -22.68
CA PRO A 156 -5.57 14.14 -22.77
C PRO A 156 -6.23 14.44 -24.13
N ALA A 157 -7.25 15.30 -24.11
CA ALA A 157 -7.98 15.66 -25.33
C ALA A 157 -7.01 16.11 -26.43
N GLN A 158 -7.06 15.42 -27.58
CA GLN A 158 -6.23 15.82 -28.72
C GLN A 158 -6.66 17.23 -29.17
N PRO A 159 -5.71 18.14 -29.41
CA PRO A 159 -6.05 19.44 -29.96
C PRO A 159 -6.74 19.26 -31.33
N PRO A 160 -7.72 20.11 -31.67
CA PRO A 160 -8.45 19.98 -32.92
C PRO A 160 -7.47 20.00 -34.11
N PRO A 161 -7.72 19.19 -35.17
CA PRO A 161 -6.84 19.13 -36.31
C PRO A 161 -6.64 20.52 -36.90
N ARG A 162 -5.38 20.92 -37.15
CA ARG A 162 -5.06 22.21 -37.76
C ARG A 162 -5.87 22.37 -39.04
N ARG A 163 -6.74 23.38 -39.05
CA ARG A 163 -7.58 23.75 -40.20
C ARG A 163 -6.65 23.83 -41.41
N ARG A 164 -6.87 22.99 -42.43
CA ARG A 164 -6.11 23.06 -43.68
C ARG A 164 -6.21 24.50 -44.19
N ALA A 165 -5.07 25.18 -44.26
CA ALA A 165 -5.03 26.49 -44.88
C ALA A 165 -5.48 26.30 -46.34
N ASN A 166 -6.59 26.93 -46.70
CA ASN A 166 -7.00 27.00 -48.10
C ASN A 166 -5.88 27.72 -48.86
N THR A 167 -5.09 26.95 -49.60
CA THR A 167 -4.26 27.48 -50.68
C THR A 167 -5.22 28.10 -51.68
N ARG A 168 -5.16 29.42 -51.80
CA ARG A 168 -5.85 30.19 -52.85
C ARG A 168 -5.25 29.88 -54.21
#